data_AF-A0A4P7W8L1-F1
#
_entry.id   AF-A0A4P7W8L1-F1
#
_cell.length_a   1.000
_cell.length_b   1.000
_cell.length_c   1.000
_cell.angle_alpha   90.00
_cell.angle_beta   90.00
_cell.angle_gamma   90.00
#
_symmetry.space_group_name_H-M   'P 1'
#
loop_
_entity.id
_entity.type
_entity.pdbx_description
1 polymer ?
#
loop_
_entity_poly.entity_id
_entity_poly.type
_entity_poly.pdbx_seq_one_letter_code
_entity_poly.pdbx_strand_id
1 'polypeptide(L)'
;MNKKYYIDKTELHDADGLTEGHLWKRIFPELPDFFRSYLNYSVLDELGDGETAAETIPVAVRGYDYETIKEVQAELAEMTWAVKQGKLNIEDFLEDVWIVLVPEYQNLPPLEWLADLQNLLEKAIQERYGEGF
;
A
#
# COMPACT_ATOMS: atom_id res chain seq x y z
N MET A 1 -19.56 -13.71 2.79
CA MET A 1 -18.54 -12.65 2.75
C MET A 1 -17.55 -12.91 3.88
N ASN A 2 -16.24 -12.92 3.61
CA ASN A 2 -15.24 -13.16 4.65
C ASN A 2 -15.16 -11.89 5.52
N LYS A 3 -15.43 -11.99 6.82
CA LYS A 3 -15.52 -10.81 7.71
C LYS A 3 -14.19 -10.06 7.90
N LYS A 4 -13.05 -10.68 7.55
CA LYS A 4 -11.72 -10.07 7.71
C LYS A 4 -11.51 -8.81 6.86
N TYR A 5 -12.00 -8.81 5.61
CA TYR A 5 -11.78 -7.72 4.65
C TYR A 5 -13.00 -6.79 4.50
N TYR A 6 -13.92 -6.85 5.47
CA TYR A 6 -15.08 -5.99 5.50
C TYR A 6 -14.79 -4.76 6.34
N ILE A 7 -14.89 -3.59 5.73
CA ILE A 7 -14.85 -2.30 6.41
C ILE A 7 -16.30 -1.83 6.61
N ASP A 8 -16.72 -1.71 7.87
CA ASP A 8 -18.01 -1.09 8.20
C ASP A 8 -17.85 0.44 8.18
N LYS A 9 -18.23 1.06 7.06
CA LYS A 9 -18.15 2.52 6.89
C LYS A 9 -19.11 3.29 7.82
N THR A 10 -20.04 2.61 8.51
CA THR A 10 -20.88 3.28 9.54
C THR A 10 -20.10 3.58 10.81
N GLU A 11 -18.96 2.92 11.04
CA GLU A 11 -18.05 3.21 12.14
C GLU A 11 -17.22 4.50 11.93
N LEU A 12 -17.33 5.16 10.76
CA LEU A 12 -16.65 6.42 10.46
C LEU A 12 -17.13 7.60 11.33
N HIS A 13 -18.23 7.45 12.07
CA HIS A 13 -18.90 8.57 12.73
C HIS A 13 -18.64 8.75 14.22
N ASP A 14 -17.91 7.85 14.89
CA ASP A 14 -17.75 7.94 16.34
C ASP A 14 -16.27 8.06 16.76
N ALA A 15 -15.97 9.23 17.34
CA ALA A 15 -14.76 9.64 18.05
C ALA A 15 -13.51 9.99 17.20
N ASP A 16 -13.16 11.29 17.27
CA ASP A 16 -11.81 11.85 17.13
C ASP A 16 -11.21 12.07 15.73
N GLY A 17 -12.01 12.05 14.66
CA GLY A 17 -11.51 12.43 13.33
C GLY A 17 -10.57 11.40 12.70
N LEU A 18 -10.80 10.12 13.03
CA LEU A 18 -10.22 8.98 12.33
C LEU A 18 -10.61 9.07 10.85
N THR A 19 -9.68 9.54 10.02
CA THR A 19 -9.82 9.56 8.56
C THR A 19 -10.03 8.15 8.03
N GLU A 20 -10.74 7.99 6.91
CA GLU A 20 -11.10 6.71 6.28
C GLU A 20 -9.94 5.68 6.19
N GLY A 21 -8.69 6.15 6.02
CA GLY A 21 -7.49 5.31 6.08
C GLY A 21 -7.22 4.58 7.41
N HIS A 22 -7.78 5.02 8.53
CA HIS A 22 -7.60 4.37 9.85
C HIS A 22 -8.36 3.04 9.96
N LEU A 23 -9.44 2.84 9.21
CA LEU A 23 -10.16 1.56 9.24
C LEU A 23 -9.35 0.46 8.57
N TRP A 24 -8.66 0.79 7.47
CA TRP A 24 -7.75 -0.13 6.80
C TRP A 24 -6.55 -0.53 7.66
N LYS A 25 -6.08 0.33 8.56
CA LYS A 25 -5.04 0.00 9.55
C LYS A 25 -5.40 -1.13 10.52
N ARG A 26 -6.69 -1.48 10.65
CA ARG A 26 -7.12 -2.65 11.44
C ARG A 26 -6.87 -3.97 10.71
N ILE A 27 -6.73 -3.93 9.38
CA ILE A 27 -6.49 -5.09 8.53
C ILE A 27 -5.02 -5.13 8.11
N PHE A 28 -4.50 -3.97 7.69
CA PHE A 28 -3.13 -3.75 7.21
C PHE A 28 -2.54 -2.56 7.98
N PRO A 29 -1.94 -2.78 9.16
CA PRO A 29 -1.36 -1.73 9.99
C PRO A 29 -0.44 -0.74 9.26
N GLU A 30 0.43 -1.20 8.36
CA GLU A 30 1.50 -0.39 7.77
C GLU A 30 1.22 0.02 6.30
N LEU A 31 0.50 -0.81 5.55
CA LEU A 31 0.29 -0.65 4.11
C LEU A 31 -0.42 0.65 3.71
N PRO A 32 -1.45 1.16 4.43
CA PRO A 32 -2.08 2.44 4.12
C PRO A 32 -1.09 3.61 4.14
N ASP A 33 -0.23 3.67 5.16
CA ASP A 33 0.75 4.75 5.31
C ASP A 33 1.85 4.63 4.27
N PHE A 34 2.27 3.40 3.96
CA PHE A 34 3.20 3.12 2.88
C PHE A 34 2.69 3.66 1.54
N PHE A 35 1.46 3.29 1.15
CA PHE A 35 0.87 3.76 -0.11
C PHE A 35 0.70 5.27 -0.13
N ARG A 36 0.20 5.86 0.96
CA ARG A 36 -0.02 7.30 1.05
C ARG A 36 1.28 8.10 0.92
N SER A 37 2.37 7.60 1.48
CA SER A 37 3.64 8.34 1.54
C SER A 37 4.51 8.14 0.30
N TYR A 38 4.41 6.99 -0.37
CA TYR A 38 5.36 6.60 -1.41
C TYR A 38 4.75 6.18 -2.73
N LEU A 39 3.43 6.05 -2.82
CA LEU A 39 2.73 5.68 -4.06
C LEU A 39 1.59 6.63 -4.43
N ASN A 40 1.34 7.66 -3.60
CA ASN A 40 0.34 8.68 -3.87
C ASN A 40 0.96 9.81 -4.70
N TYR A 41 0.71 9.81 -6.00
CA TYR A 41 1.23 10.80 -6.95
C TYR A 41 0.95 12.23 -6.53
N SER A 42 -0.23 12.51 -5.94
CA SER A 42 -0.53 13.87 -5.45
C SER A 42 0.43 14.33 -4.36
N VAL A 43 0.90 13.41 -3.50
CA VAL A 43 1.90 13.71 -2.47
C VAL A 43 3.30 13.80 -3.07
N LEU A 44 3.64 12.88 -3.97
CA LEU A 44 4.96 12.80 -4.60
C LEU A 44 5.25 13.99 -5.53
N ASP A 45 4.27 14.43 -6.32
CA ASP A 45 4.37 15.58 -7.23
C ASP A 45 4.60 16.88 -6.45
N GLU A 46 3.90 17.05 -5.32
CA GLU A 46 4.10 18.21 -4.42
C GLU A 46 5.51 18.24 -3.80
N LEU A 47 6.09 17.08 -3.52
CA LEU A 47 7.39 16.94 -2.87
C LEU A 47 8.56 16.85 -3.87
N GLY A 48 8.31 16.53 -5.14
CA GLY A 48 9.33 16.24 -6.14
C GLY A 48 10.08 14.93 -5.90
N ASP A 49 9.47 13.97 -5.20
CA ASP A 49 10.11 12.76 -4.66
C ASP A 49 10.03 11.53 -5.61
N GLY A 50 10.07 11.77 -6.92
CA GLY A 50 9.98 10.75 -7.96
C GLY A 50 8.56 10.59 -8.49
N GLU A 51 8.44 10.20 -9.77
CA GLU A 51 7.15 10.10 -10.47
C GLU A 51 6.71 8.64 -10.65
N THR A 52 7.62 7.70 -10.36
CA THR A 52 7.48 6.27 -10.63
C THR A 52 7.67 5.43 -9.38
N ALA A 53 7.02 4.26 -9.30
CA ALA A 53 7.21 3.34 -8.19
C ALA A 53 8.67 2.83 -8.10
N ALA A 54 9.35 2.68 -9.23
CA ALA A 54 10.75 2.27 -9.27
C ALA A 54 11.69 3.28 -8.59
N GLU A 55 11.33 4.56 -8.56
CA GLU A 55 12.08 5.61 -7.87
C GLU A 55 11.70 5.71 -6.39
N THR A 56 10.41 5.61 -6.07
CA THR A 56 9.90 5.85 -4.72
C THR A 56 10.09 4.66 -3.79
N ILE A 57 9.96 3.42 -4.28
CA ILE A 57 10.07 2.21 -3.46
C ILE A 57 11.46 2.10 -2.78
N PRO A 58 12.60 2.32 -3.45
CA PRO A 58 13.90 2.35 -2.77
C PRO A 58 14.04 3.47 -1.73
N VAL A 59 13.34 4.60 -1.89
CA VAL A 59 13.29 5.67 -0.89
C VAL A 59 12.47 5.22 0.33
N ALA A 60 11.29 4.64 0.10
CA ALA A 60 10.45 4.06 1.14
C ALA A 60 11.21 3.01 1.94
N VAL A 61 11.82 2.04 1.26
CA VAL A 61 12.60 0.98 1.89
C VAL A 61 13.74 1.55 2.70
N ARG A 62 14.32 2.72 2.37
CA ARG A 62 15.38 3.43 3.14
C ARG A 62 14.85 4.19 4.36
N GLY A 63 13.58 4.61 4.33
CA GLY A 63 12.92 5.35 5.42
C GLY A 63 12.44 4.46 6.57
N TYR A 64 12.06 3.22 6.29
CA TYR A 64 11.58 2.27 7.30
C TYR A 64 12.70 1.47 7.98
N ASP A 65 12.46 0.94 9.18
CA ASP A 65 13.30 -0.12 9.71
C ASP A 65 12.96 -1.48 9.05
N TYR A 66 13.74 -2.51 9.39
CA TYR A 66 13.61 -3.82 8.76
C TYR A 66 12.30 -4.53 9.13
N GLU A 67 11.81 -4.38 10.36
CA GLU A 67 10.61 -5.08 10.80
C GLU A 67 9.38 -4.44 10.16
N THR A 68 9.30 -3.11 10.11
CA THR A 68 8.19 -2.42 9.47
C THR A 68 8.13 -2.74 7.96
N ILE A 69 9.26 -2.74 7.25
CA ILE A 69 9.22 -3.00 5.80
C ILE A 69 8.85 -4.45 5.48
N LYS A 70 9.17 -5.40 6.38
CA LYS A 70 8.70 -6.78 6.25
C LYS A 70 7.21 -6.91 6.47
N GLU A 71 6.65 -6.19 7.43
CA GLU A 71 5.21 -6.16 7.64
C GLU A 71 4.51 -5.59 6.41
N VAL A 72 4.99 -4.47 5.85
CA VAL A 72 4.49 -3.93 4.57
C VAL A 72 4.54 -4.98 3.45
N GLN A 73 5.64 -5.73 3.31
CA GLN A 73 5.77 -6.78 2.31
C GLN A 73 4.74 -7.91 2.51
N ALA A 74 4.52 -8.33 3.75
CA ALA A 74 3.56 -9.37 4.12
C ALA A 74 2.11 -8.91 3.89
N GLU A 75 1.78 -7.68 4.31
CA GLU A 75 0.47 -7.06 4.11
C GLU A 75 0.15 -6.90 2.62
N LEU A 76 1.12 -6.45 1.81
CA LEU A 76 0.98 -6.34 0.35
C LEU A 76 0.68 -7.71 -0.27
N ALA A 77 1.40 -8.76 0.14
CA ALA A 77 1.15 -10.12 -0.33
C ALA A 77 -0.24 -10.64 0.07
N GLU A 78 -0.69 -10.32 1.29
CA GLU A 78 -2.04 -10.66 1.75
C GLU A 78 -3.11 -9.91 0.94
N MET A 79 -2.94 -8.61 0.71
CA MET A 79 -3.85 -7.80 -0.10
C MET A 79 -3.95 -8.36 -1.52
N THR A 80 -2.82 -8.64 -2.20
CA THR A 80 -2.79 -9.24 -3.53
C THR A 80 -3.55 -10.56 -3.57
N TRP A 81 -3.36 -11.43 -2.56
CA TRP A 81 -4.13 -12.66 -2.45
C TRP A 81 -5.63 -12.37 -2.28
N ALA A 82 -6.02 -11.45 -1.40
CA ALA A 82 -7.41 -11.12 -1.14
C ALA A 82 -8.12 -10.56 -2.38
N VAL A 83 -7.47 -9.68 -3.13
CA VAL A 83 -7.95 -9.15 -4.43
C VAL A 83 -8.12 -10.30 -5.43
N LYS A 84 -7.10 -11.16 -5.56
CA LYS A 84 -7.14 -12.33 -6.47
C LYS A 84 -8.29 -13.29 -6.14
N GLN A 85 -8.66 -13.41 -4.87
CA GLN A 85 -9.79 -14.24 -4.42
C GLN A 85 -11.15 -13.53 -4.49
N GLY A 86 -11.22 -12.28 -4.93
CA GLY A 86 -12.43 -11.46 -4.92
C GLY A 86 -12.96 -11.19 -3.51
N LYS A 87 -12.08 -11.24 -2.50
CA LYS A 87 -12.42 -11.00 -1.08
C LYS A 87 -12.26 -9.55 -0.67
N LEU A 88 -11.49 -8.79 -1.44
CA LEU A 88 -11.19 -7.38 -1.23
C LEU A 88 -11.36 -6.66 -2.57
N ASN A 89 -12.08 -5.53 -2.56
CA ASN A 89 -12.09 -4.60 -3.68
C ASN A 89 -10.98 -3.58 -3.45
N ILE A 90 -10.01 -3.55 -4.37
CA ILE A 90 -8.84 -2.66 -4.24
C ILE A 90 -9.21 -1.19 -4.43
N GLU A 91 -10.26 -0.90 -5.21
CA GLU A 91 -10.72 0.47 -5.42
C GLU A 91 -11.27 1.06 -4.11
N ASP A 92 -11.95 0.26 -3.28
CA ASP A 92 -12.43 0.71 -1.97
C ASP A 92 -11.24 1.09 -1.07
N PHE A 93 -10.12 0.36 -1.14
CA PHE A 93 -8.90 0.69 -0.40
C PHE A 93 -8.27 1.99 -0.91
N LEU A 94 -8.11 2.15 -2.23
CA LEU A 94 -7.51 3.34 -2.82
C LEU A 94 -8.35 4.59 -2.54
N GLU A 95 -9.68 4.47 -2.67
CA GLU A 95 -10.63 5.52 -2.35
C GLU A 95 -10.55 5.87 -0.87
N ASP A 96 -10.69 4.92 0.06
CA ASP A 96 -10.74 5.22 1.50
C ASP A 96 -9.41 5.78 2.06
N VAL A 97 -8.27 5.47 1.42
CA VAL A 97 -6.95 5.96 1.84
C VAL A 97 -6.56 7.26 1.10
N TRP A 98 -7.42 7.73 0.17
CA TRP A 98 -7.21 8.89 -0.71
C TRP A 98 -5.92 8.80 -1.52
N ILE A 99 -5.70 7.64 -2.16
CA ILE A 99 -4.51 7.38 -2.97
C ILE A 99 -4.82 7.67 -4.44
N VAL A 100 -4.07 8.61 -5.02
CA VAL A 100 -3.93 8.71 -6.48
C VAL A 100 -2.67 7.96 -6.86
N LEU A 101 -2.79 6.77 -7.45
CA LEU A 101 -1.61 5.98 -7.82
C LEU A 101 -0.69 6.75 -8.78
N VAL A 102 0.61 6.41 -8.75
CA VAL A 102 1.58 6.84 -9.77
C VAL A 102 1.06 6.61 -11.19
N PRO A 103 1.31 7.51 -12.17
CA PRO A 103 0.66 7.49 -13.48
C PRO A 103 0.78 6.15 -14.24
N GLU A 104 1.90 5.45 -14.08
CA GLU A 104 2.15 4.13 -14.70
C GLU A 104 1.19 3.03 -14.27
N TYR A 105 0.55 3.14 -13.09
CA TYR A 105 -0.38 2.14 -12.57
C TYR A 105 -1.85 2.48 -12.80
N GLN A 106 -2.19 3.73 -13.10
CA GLN A 106 -3.59 4.19 -13.21
C GLN A 106 -4.39 3.47 -14.31
N ASN A 107 -3.72 2.92 -15.33
CA ASN A 107 -4.36 2.22 -16.44
C ASN A 107 -4.09 0.72 -16.47
N LEU A 108 -3.45 0.17 -15.43
CA LEU A 108 -3.14 -1.26 -15.34
C LEU A 108 -4.20 -2.01 -14.52
N PRO A 109 -4.49 -3.27 -14.87
CA PRO A 109 -5.30 -4.13 -14.02
C PRO A 109 -4.68 -4.26 -12.62
N PRO A 110 -5.47 -4.28 -11.54
CA PRO A 110 -4.92 -4.26 -10.18
C PRO A 110 -3.90 -5.34 -9.87
N LEU A 111 -4.15 -6.56 -10.32
CA LEU A 111 -3.23 -7.67 -10.09
C LEU A 111 -1.89 -7.52 -10.84
N GLU A 112 -1.84 -6.72 -11.90
CA GLU A 112 -0.60 -6.46 -12.63
C GLU A 112 0.27 -5.46 -11.89
N TRP A 113 -0.26 -4.30 -11.48
CA TRP A 113 0.52 -3.32 -10.74
C TRP A 113 0.85 -3.78 -9.31
N LEU A 114 -0.01 -4.59 -8.68
CA LEU A 114 0.31 -5.21 -7.39
C LEU A 114 1.50 -6.17 -7.50
N ALA A 115 1.57 -6.97 -8.58
CA ALA A 115 2.68 -7.88 -8.80
C ALA A 115 3.99 -7.12 -9.05
N ASP A 116 3.93 -6.01 -9.81
CA ASP A 116 5.09 -5.16 -10.05
C ASP A 116 5.61 -4.52 -8.75
N LEU A 117 4.71 -3.95 -7.93
CA LEU A 117 5.04 -3.42 -6.61
C LEU A 117 5.72 -4.46 -5.71
N GLN A 118 5.21 -5.70 -5.68
CA GLN A 118 5.81 -6.78 -4.90
C GLN A 118 7.25 -7.05 -5.33
N ASN A 119 7.51 -7.10 -6.64
CA ASN A 119 8.86 -7.33 -7.19
C ASN A 119 9.80 -6.16 -6.85
N LEU A 120 9.35 -4.92 -7.02
CA LEU A 120 10.14 -3.72 -6.69
C LEU A 120 10.48 -3.68 -5.21
N LEU A 121 9.50 -3.98 -4.34
CA LEU A 121 9.68 -3.99 -2.90
C LEU A 121 10.65 -5.09 -2.46
N GLU A 122 10.48 -6.32 -2.98
CA GLU A 122 11.39 -7.44 -2.69
C GLU A 122 12.84 -7.10 -3.08
N LYS A 123 13.03 -6.60 -4.30
CA LYS A 123 14.34 -6.20 -4.80
C LYS A 123 14.97 -5.11 -3.94
N ALA A 124 14.21 -4.06 -3.61
CA ALA A 124 14.72 -2.97 -2.79
C ALA A 124 15.07 -3.41 -1.36
N ILE A 125 14.28 -4.31 -0.75
CA ILE A 125 14.59 -4.92 0.55
C ILE A 125 15.90 -5.72 0.47
N GLN A 126 16.06 -6.57 -0.55
CA GLN A 126 17.28 -7.36 -0.76
C GLN A 126 18.50 -6.46 -0.94
N GLU A 127 18.39 -5.40 -1.74
CA GLU A 127 19.47 -4.43 -1.96
C GLU A 127 19.87 -3.69 -0.67
N ARG A 128 18.91 -3.36 0.20
CA ARG A 128 19.19 -2.64 1.45
C ARG A 128 19.71 -3.54 2.58
N TYR A 129 19.10 -4.70 2.77
CA TYR A 129 19.30 -5.54 3.97
C TYR A 129 20.11 -6.81 3.70
N GLY A 130 20.45 -7.11 2.44
CA GLY A 130 21.26 -8.25 2.02
C GLY A 130 20.46 -9.51 1.67
N GLU A 131 21.12 -10.46 1.01
CA GLU A 131 20.58 -11.80 0.73
C GLU A 131 20.54 -12.64 2.02
N GLY A 132 19.39 -13.26 2.35
CA GLY A 132 19.23 -14.09 3.55
C GLY A 132 17.92 -13.86 4.32
N PHE A 133 16.80 -13.58 3.63
CA PHE A 133 15.90 -14.66 3.22
C PHE A 133 16.57 -15.92 2.69
#